data_AF-A0A971GR57-F1
#
_entry.id   AF-A0A971GR57-F1
#
_cell.length_a   1.000
_cell.length_b   1.000
_cell.length_c   1.000
_cell.angle_alpha   90.00
_cell.angle_beta   90.00
_cell.angle_gamma   90.00
#
_symmetry.space_group_name_H-M   'P 1'
#
loop_
_entity.id
_entity.type
_entity.pdbx_description
1 polymer ?
#
loop_
_entity_poly.entity_id
_entity_poly.type
_entity_poly.pdbx_seq_one_letter_code
_entity_poly.pdbx_strand_id
1 'polypeptide(L)' 'MAKSKFERTKPHVNIGTIGHVDHGKTTLTAAITKTLFQRYG' A
#
# COMPACT_ATOMS: atom_id res chain seq x y z
N MET A 1 20.29 4.92 -14.24
CA MET A 1 20.50 4.04 -13.07
C MET A 1 19.50 2.90 -13.17
N ALA A 2 19.96 1.66 -13.34
CA ALA A 2 19.05 0.51 -13.29
C ALA A 2 18.50 0.41 -11.87
N LYS A 3 17.17 0.29 -11.72
CA LYS A 3 16.57 -0.03 -10.42
C LYS A 3 17.17 -1.36 -9.95
N SER A 4 17.61 -1.41 -8.69
CA SER A 4 18.06 -2.65 -8.07
C SER A 4 16.99 -3.74 -8.23
N LYS A 5 17.43 -4.99 -8.43
CA LYS A 5 16.53 -6.14 -8.47
C LYS A 5 15.75 -6.22 -7.15
N PHE A 6 14.44 -6.34 -7.23
CA PHE A 6 13.60 -6.46 -6.05
C PHE A 6 13.71 -7.89 -5.49
N GLU A 7 14.21 -8.00 -4.25
CA GLU A 7 14.33 -9.27 -3.54
C GLU A 7 13.12 -9.47 -2.61
N ARG A 8 12.36 -10.55 -2.83
CA ARG A 8 11.13 -10.87 -2.08
C ARG A 8 11.44 -11.62 -0.78
N THR A 9 12.00 -10.92 0.20
CA THR A 9 12.38 -11.53 1.49
C THR A 9 11.22 -11.61 2.49
N LYS A 10 10.16 -10.82 2.29
CA LYS A 10 9.00 -10.74 3.18
C LYS A 10 7.81 -11.51 2.59
N PRO A 11 6.91 -12.06 3.42
CA PRO A 11 5.63 -12.60 2.95
C PRO A 11 4.86 -11.57 2.12
N HIS A 12 4.33 -12.00 0.98
CA HIS A 12 3.56 -11.16 0.07
C HIS A 12 2.08 -11.51 0.13
N VAL A 13 1.22 -10.50 0.18
CA VAL A 13 -0.23 -10.68 0.24
C VAL A 13 -0.89 -9.74 -0.77
N ASN A 14 -1.81 -10.29 -1.57
CA ASN A 14 -2.67 -9.51 -2.46
C ASN A 14 -3.88 -9.01 -1.67
N ILE A 15 -4.12 -7.70 -1.67
CA ILE A 15 -5.25 -7.08 -0.96
C ILE A 15 -5.94 -6.03 -1.83
N GLY A 16 -7.17 -5.66 -1.47
CA GLY A 16 -7.92 -4.58 -2.11
C GLY A 16 -8.96 -3.97 -1.18
N THR A 17 -9.38 -2.75 -1.48
CA THR A 17 -10.43 -2.03 -0.73
C THR A 17 -11.73 -2.01 -1.55
N ILE A 18 -12.80 -2.65 -1.03
CA ILE A 18 -14.11 -2.77 -1.69
C ILE A 18 -15.22 -2.09 -0.87
N GLY A 19 -16.37 -1.79 -1.47
CA GLY A 19 -17.51 -1.16 -0.78
C GLY A 19 -18.32 -0.16 -1.62
N HIS A 20 -19.36 0.44 -1.02
CA HIS A 20 -20.29 1.38 -1.66
C HIS A 20 -19.62 2.70 -2.09
N VAL A 21 -20.21 3.40 -3.07
CA VAL A 21 -19.73 4.73 -3.52
C VAL A 21 -19.64 5.69 -2.33
N ASP A 22 -18.66 6.61 -2.37
CA ASP A 22 -18.40 7.61 -1.32
C ASP A 22 -18.01 7.12 0.08
N HIS A 23 -17.83 5.81 0.29
CA HIS A 23 -17.30 5.26 1.56
C HIS A 23 -15.77 5.38 1.72
N GLY A 24 -15.12 6.23 0.93
CA GLY A 24 -13.71 6.58 1.14
C GLY A 24 -12.68 5.52 0.81
N LYS A 25 -12.97 4.54 -0.06
CA LYS A 25 -12.01 3.47 -0.45
C LYS A 25 -10.66 4.03 -0.93
N THR A 26 -10.70 4.99 -1.87
CA THR A 26 -9.49 5.66 -2.40
C THR A 26 -8.73 6.43 -1.32
N THR A 27 -9.47 7.17 -0.47
CA THR A 27 -8.90 7.93 0.64
C THR A 27 -8.20 7.02 1.65
N LEU A 28 -8.81 5.87 1.97
CA LEU A 28 -8.25 4.88 2.88
C LEU A 28 -6.96 4.27 2.30
N THR A 29 -6.94 3.90 1.01
CA THR A 29 -5.73 3.38 0.36
C THR A 29 -4.56 4.39 0.41
N ALA A 30 -4.84 5.67 0.17
CA ALA A 30 -3.84 6.73 0.29
C ALA A 30 -3.34 6.90 1.73
N ALA A 31 -4.23 6.87 2.71
CA ALA A 31 -3.90 7.00 4.13
C ALA A 31 -3.04 5.83 4.63
N ILE A 32 -3.31 4.59 4.19
CA ILE A 32 -2.49 3.42 4.51
C ILE A 32 -1.05 3.63 4.05
N THR A 33 -0.86 4.05 2.79
CA THR A 33 0.48 4.27 2.22
C THR A 33 1.24 5.37 2.98
N LYS A 34 0.58 6.51 3.26
CA LYS A 34 1.18 7.61 4.03
C LYS A 34 1.57 7.19 5.44
N THR A 35 0.68 6.47 6.13
CA THR A 35 0.91 6.06 7.52
C THR A 35 2.07 5.09 7.64
N LEU A 36 2.14 4.09 6.75
CA LEU A 36 3.23 3.12 6.76
C LEU A 36 4.57 3.76 6.41
N PHE A 37 4.59 4.72 5.49
CA PHE A 37 5.78 5.53 5.22
C PHE A 37 6.19 6.34 6.46
N GLN A 38 5.26 7.03 7.13
CA GLN A 38 5.59 7.79 8.34
C GLN A 38 6.07 6.92 9.51
N ARG A 39 5.63 5.66 9.57
CA ARG A 39 5.97 4.74 10.66
C ARG A 39 7.26 3.95 10.42
N TYR A 40 7.55 3.59 9.17
CA TYR A 40 8.62 2.65 8.83
C TYR A 40 9.57 3.13 7.73
N GLY A 41 9.22 4.22 7.03
CA GLY A 41 10.08 4.89 6.05
C GLY A 41 10.99 5.90 6.72
#